data_AF-A0A9W6ZCE3-F1
#
_entry.id   AF-A0A9W6ZCE3-F1
#
_cell.length_a   1.000
_cell.length_b   1.000
_cell.length_c   1.000
_cell.angle_alpha   90.00
_cell.angle_beta   90.00
_cell.angle_gamma   90.00
#
_symmetry.space_group_name_H-M   'P 1'
#
loop_
_entity.id
_entity.type
_entity.pdbx_description
1 polymer ?
#
loop_
_entity_poly.entity_id
_entity_poly.type
_entity_poly.pdbx_seq_one_letter_code
_entity_poly.pdbx_strand_id
1 'polypeptide(L)'
;MEGKEMLGYLQELGIHVTYVGFNSLSYVMKEVSLVLYGAAALLSNGSVVCRVGANGVTLVAGAYRKPVLVCCETYKFSKKVQIDAITHNELTPQPEEFKSEPNSDWVGVKYDVVGEGVAGIVTEFGIVPTTSVAVILREME
;
A
#
# COMPACT_ATOMS: atom_id res chain seq x y z
N MET A 1 4.86 -12.06 -10.11
CA MET A 1 5.35 -10.72 -9.65
C MET A 1 4.36 -9.68 -10.16
N GLU A 2 3.48 -9.19 -9.28
CA GLU A 2 2.35 -8.29 -9.63
C GLU A 2 2.82 -7.03 -10.38
N GLY A 3 3.99 -6.46 -10.02
CA GLY A 3 4.50 -5.26 -10.67
C GLY A 3 4.87 -5.42 -12.16
N LYS A 4 5.17 -6.63 -12.63
CA LYS A 4 5.46 -6.88 -14.05
C LYS A 4 4.20 -6.82 -14.93
N GLU A 5 3.05 -7.17 -14.36
CA GLU A 5 1.76 -7.09 -15.06
C GLU A 5 1.38 -5.63 -15.29
N MET A 6 1.51 -4.78 -14.26
CA MET A 6 1.31 -3.33 -14.38
C MET A 6 2.28 -2.68 -15.38
N LEU A 7 3.55 -3.11 -15.40
CA LEU A 7 4.53 -2.66 -16.39
C LEU A 7 4.06 -2.96 -17.82
N GLY A 8 3.62 -4.19 -18.09
CA GLY A 8 3.10 -4.59 -19.41
C GLY A 8 1.93 -3.73 -19.85
N TYR A 9 0.93 -3.55 -18.97
CA TYR A 9 -0.25 -2.74 -19.26
C TYR A 9 0.09 -1.27 -19.59
N LEU A 10 0.96 -0.63 -18.80
CA LEU A 10 1.34 0.75 -19.04
C LEU A 10 2.21 0.91 -20.30
N GLN A 11 3.04 -0.08 -20.60
CA GLN A 11 3.86 -0.09 -21.82
C GLN A 11 2.99 -0.23 -23.08
N GLU A 12 1.93 -1.04 -23.04
CA GLU A 12 0.94 -1.14 -24.13
C GLU A 12 0.21 0.18 -24.40
N LEU A 13 0.00 0.99 -23.35
CA LEU A 13 -0.56 2.34 -23.46
C LEU A 13 0.47 3.38 -23.96
N GLY A 14 1.72 3.00 -24.20
CA GLY A 14 2.78 3.91 -24.68
C GLY A 14 3.33 4.86 -23.61
N ILE A 15 3.09 4.56 -22.33
CA ILE A 15 3.60 5.36 -21.21
C ILE A 15 5.06 4.99 -20.96
N HIS A 16 5.92 5.99 -20.70
CA HIS A 16 7.29 5.73 -20.30
C HIS A 16 7.34 5.18 -18.88
N VAL A 17 7.76 3.93 -18.72
CA VAL A 17 7.80 3.23 -17.42
C VAL A 17 9.23 2.82 -17.09
N THR A 18 9.59 2.97 -15.82
CA THR A 18 10.85 2.44 -15.28
C THR A 18 10.51 1.46 -14.17
N TYR A 19 10.96 0.20 -14.32
CA TYR A 19 10.76 -0.84 -13.32
C TYR A 19 12.01 -1.02 -12.46
N VAL A 20 11.85 -0.92 -11.15
CA VAL A 20 12.96 -0.96 -10.18
C VAL A 20 12.64 -1.92 -9.04
N GLY A 21 13.67 -2.52 -8.46
CA GLY A 21 13.53 -3.33 -7.24
C GLY A 21 13.27 -2.45 -6.01
N PHE A 22 12.67 -3.05 -4.98
CA PHE A 22 12.37 -2.35 -3.72
C PHE A 22 13.62 -1.76 -3.05
N ASN A 23 14.77 -2.45 -3.15
CA ASN A 23 16.04 -2.00 -2.58
C ASN A 23 16.56 -0.70 -3.22
N SER A 24 16.13 -0.37 -4.45
CA SER A 24 16.54 0.85 -5.17
C SER A 24 15.61 2.03 -4.92
N LEU A 25 14.61 1.90 -4.03
CA LEU A 25 13.57 2.90 -3.83
C LEU A 25 14.13 4.27 -3.43
N SER A 26 15.11 4.31 -2.52
CA SER A 26 15.73 5.56 -2.06
C SER A 26 16.49 6.31 -3.16
N TYR A 27 17.02 5.59 -4.15
CA TYR A 27 17.69 6.19 -5.30
C TYR A 27 16.68 6.87 -6.22
N VAL A 28 15.61 6.15 -6.57
CA VAL A 28 14.59 6.59 -7.53
C VAL A 28 13.69 7.68 -6.95
N MET A 29 13.46 7.70 -5.63
CA MET A 29 12.61 8.70 -4.97
C MET A 29 13.08 10.14 -5.19
N LYS A 30 14.35 10.36 -5.56
CA LYS A 30 14.88 11.68 -5.92
C LYS A 30 14.23 12.26 -7.17
N GLU A 31 13.92 11.41 -8.14
CA GLU A 31 13.34 11.79 -9.44
C GLU A 31 11.81 11.83 -9.40
N VAL A 32 11.20 11.09 -8.48
CA VAL A 32 9.74 11.01 -8.31
C VAL A 32 9.19 12.33 -7.76
N SER A 33 8.04 12.76 -8.27
CA SER A 33 7.29 13.94 -7.79
C SER A 33 6.07 13.58 -6.94
N LEU A 34 5.46 12.42 -7.18
CA LEU A 34 4.22 11.96 -6.55
C LEU A 34 4.26 10.44 -6.43
N VAL A 35 3.81 9.91 -5.29
CA VAL A 35 3.61 8.48 -5.09
C VAL A 35 2.12 8.17 -5.09
N LEU A 36 1.72 7.20 -5.91
CA LEU A 36 0.34 6.72 -6.03
C LEU A 36 0.30 5.22 -5.83
N TYR A 37 -0.61 4.74 -4.98
CA TYR A 37 -0.91 3.32 -4.88
C TYR A 37 -2.35 3.08 -4.45
N GLY A 38 -2.85 1.88 -4.76
CA GLY A 38 -4.19 1.45 -4.35
C GLY A 38 -4.20 0.88 -2.93
N ALA A 39 -5.31 1.07 -2.23
CA ALA A 39 -5.57 0.38 -0.95
C ALA A 39 -6.43 -0.87 -1.14
N ALA A 40 -6.15 -1.89 -0.33
CA ALA A 40 -7.01 -3.05 -0.18
C ALA A 40 -8.20 -2.73 0.74
N ALA A 41 -7.97 -1.97 1.81
CA ALA A 41 -9.00 -1.45 2.69
C ALA A 41 -8.53 -0.17 3.40
N LEU A 42 -9.49 0.63 3.85
CA LEU A 42 -9.25 1.77 4.72
C LEU A 42 -9.94 1.54 6.06
N LEU A 43 -9.21 1.76 7.14
CA LEU A 43 -9.68 1.52 8.49
C LEU A 43 -10.28 2.79 9.09
N SER A 44 -11.14 2.65 10.10
CA SER A 44 -11.84 3.78 10.71
C SER A 44 -10.92 4.75 11.44
N ASN A 45 -9.73 4.31 11.83
CA ASN A 45 -8.66 5.16 12.38
C ASN A 45 -7.84 5.89 11.30
N GLY A 46 -8.21 5.77 10.02
CA GLY A 46 -7.50 6.36 8.89
C GLY A 46 -6.26 5.58 8.43
N SER A 47 -5.97 4.42 9.04
CA SER A 47 -4.89 3.56 8.57
C SER A 47 -5.26 2.89 7.25
N VAL A 48 -4.28 2.75 6.37
CA VAL A 48 -4.45 2.18 5.04
C VAL A 48 -3.90 0.76 5.03
N VAL A 49 -4.74 -0.21 4.67
CA VAL A 49 -4.30 -1.59 4.45
C VAL A 49 -3.92 -1.76 2.99
N CYS A 50 -2.66 -2.09 2.73
CA CYS A 50 -2.09 -2.24 1.40
C CYS A 50 -1.28 -3.54 1.29
N ARG A 51 -0.78 -3.85 0.08
CA ARG A 51 0.17 -4.95 -0.11
C ARG A 51 1.44 -4.69 0.71
N VAL A 52 2.11 -5.75 1.12
CA VAL A 52 3.37 -5.68 1.87
C VAL A 52 4.40 -4.77 1.20
N GLY A 53 5.04 -3.92 2.00
CA GLY A 53 6.05 -2.96 1.54
C GLY A 53 5.51 -1.55 1.30
N ALA A 54 4.18 -1.36 1.24
CA ALA A 54 3.58 -0.04 1.06
C ALA A 54 3.97 0.95 2.16
N ASN A 55 4.02 0.51 3.44
CA ASN A 55 4.43 1.38 4.54
C ASN A 55 5.89 1.84 4.36
N GLY A 56 6.76 0.93 3.91
CA GLY A 56 8.15 1.27 3.57
C GLY A 56 8.24 2.30 2.44
N VAL A 57 7.37 2.20 1.42
CA VAL A 57 7.31 3.21 0.35
C VAL A 57 6.91 4.58 0.88
N THR A 58 5.85 4.61 1.69
CA THR A 58 5.32 5.84 2.30
C THR A 58 6.35 6.51 3.21
N LEU A 59 7.06 5.73 4.02
CA LEU A 59 8.11 6.23 4.91
C LEU A 59 9.26 6.89 4.12
N VAL A 60 9.74 6.21 3.07
CA VAL A 60 10.81 6.77 2.22
C VAL A 60 10.31 8.01 1.48
N ALA A 61 9.10 7.99 0.94
CA ALA A 61 8.50 9.15 0.29
C ALA A 61 8.41 10.35 1.24
N GLY A 62 7.97 10.12 2.48
CA GLY A 62 7.93 11.14 3.53
C GLY A 62 9.31 11.74 3.85
N ALA A 63 10.34 10.90 3.92
CA ALA A 63 11.73 11.37 4.13
C ALA A 63 12.22 12.29 3.00
N TYR A 64 11.80 12.03 1.75
CA TYR A 64 12.09 12.87 0.59
C TYR A 64 11.04 13.98 0.35
N ARG A 65 10.10 14.18 1.29
CA ARG A 65 9.00 15.15 1.22
C ARG A 65 8.16 15.03 -0.06
N LYS A 66 7.92 13.80 -0.50
CA LYS A 66 7.06 13.50 -1.65
C LYS A 66 5.64 13.21 -1.17
N PRO A 67 4.61 13.84 -1.75
CA PRO A 67 3.23 13.53 -1.39
C PRO A 67 2.88 12.10 -1.78
N VAL A 68 2.17 11.42 -0.88
CA VAL A 68 1.67 10.06 -1.08
C VAL A 68 0.16 10.11 -1.15
N LEU A 69 -0.41 9.71 -2.28
CA LEU A 69 -1.86 9.64 -2.49
C LEU A 69 -2.30 8.19 -2.62
N VAL A 70 -3.39 7.87 -1.94
CA VAL A 70 -3.95 6.52 -1.91
C VAL A 70 -5.27 6.51 -2.65
N CYS A 71 -5.39 5.66 -3.67
CA CYS A 71 -6.64 5.48 -4.39
C CYS A 71 -7.46 4.35 -3.76
N CYS A 72 -8.68 4.65 -3.30
CA CYS A 72 -9.55 3.66 -2.69
C CYS A 72 -11.02 4.06 -2.84
N GLU A 73 -11.84 3.11 -3.26
CA GLU A 73 -13.29 3.25 -3.35
C GLU A 73 -13.94 3.13 -1.97
N THR A 74 -15.00 3.88 -1.68
CA THR A 74 -15.57 3.92 -0.31
C THR A 74 -16.12 2.59 0.19
N TYR A 75 -16.55 1.69 -0.69
CA TYR A 75 -17.04 0.37 -0.27
C TYR A 75 -15.96 -0.50 0.42
N LYS A 76 -14.68 -0.18 0.22
CA LYS A 76 -13.54 -0.84 0.90
C LYS A 76 -13.24 -0.26 2.28
N PHE A 77 -14.04 0.70 2.75
CA PHE A 77 -13.88 1.27 4.07
C PHE A 77 -14.38 0.27 5.11
N SER A 78 -13.66 0.16 6.22
CA SER A 78 -13.95 -0.77 7.30
C SER A 78 -14.04 -0.04 8.63
N LYS A 79 -15.05 -0.42 9.43
CA LYS A 79 -15.17 0.04 10.81
C LYS A 79 -14.07 -0.50 11.74
N LYS A 80 -13.35 -1.53 11.29
CA LYS A 80 -12.23 -2.13 12.03
C LYS A 80 -11.11 -1.12 12.22
N VAL A 81 -10.35 -1.31 13.30
CA VAL A 81 -9.15 -0.56 13.64
C VAL A 81 -8.01 -1.56 13.80
N GLN A 82 -6.85 -1.24 13.25
CA GLN A 82 -5.64 -2.04 13.34
C GLN A 82 -4.46 -1.09 13.47
N ILE A 83 -3.54 -1.44 14.37
CA ILE A 83 -2.37 -0.62 14.70
C ILE A 83 -1.06 -1.23 14.16
N ASP A 84 -1.09 -2.52 13.85
CA ASP A 84 0.08 -3.31 13.48
C ASP A 84 -0.26 -4.23 12.30
N ALA A 85 0.73 -4.65 11.52
CA ALA A 85 0.52 -5.53 10.37
C ALA A 85 0.49 -7.03 10.73
N ILE A 86 0.44 -7.42 12.01
CA ILE A 86 0.62 -8.81 12.46
C ILE A 86 -0.71 -9.41 12.94
N THR A 87 -1.47 -8.67 13.74
CA THR A 87 -2.68 -9.17 14.42
C THR A 87 -3.77 -9.64 13.46
N HIS A 88 -3.95 -8.94 12.34
CA HIS A 88 -4.92 -9.28 11.31
C HIS A 88 -4.26 -9.21 9.95
N ASN A 89 -3.78 -10.36 9.45
CA ASN A 89 -3.14 -10.46 8.15
C ASN A 89 -3.39 -11.82 7.51
N GLU A 90 -3.22 -11.88 6.20
CA GLU A 90 -3.17 -13.14 5.46
C GLU A 90 -1.72 -13.61 5.38
N LEU A 91 -1.51 -14.87 5.77
CA LEU A 91 -0.22 -15.52 5.60
C LEU A 91 -0.07 -15.99 4.15
N THR A 92 1.09 -15.74 3.56
CA THR A 92 1.45 -16.32 2.27
C THR A 92 1.99 -17.74 2.49
N PRO A 93 1.91 -18.63 1.50
CA PRO A 93 2.50 -19.96 1.61
C PRO A 93 4.03 -19.90 1.51
N GLN A 94 4.71 -20.81 2.21
CA GLN A 94 6.18 -20.90 2.15
C GLN A 94 6.65 -21.18 0.72
N PRO A 95 7.62 -20.40 0.20
CA PRO A 95 8.20 -20.65 -1.11
C PRO A 95 8.89 -22.00 -1.14
N GLU A 96 8.81 -22.69 -2.28
CA GLU A 96 9.33 -24.05 -2.44
C GLU A 96 10.84 -24.16 -2.15
N GLU A 97 11.58 -23.09 -2.41
CA GLU A 97 13.01 -22.96 -2.15
C GLU A 97 13.38 -23.10 -0.67
N PHE A 98 12.47 -22.73 0.24
CA PHE A 98 12.71 -22.79 1.69
C PHE A 98 12.11 -24.03 2.35
N LYS A 99 11.30 -24.82 1.63
CA LYS A 99 10.65 -26.03 2.20
C LYS A 99 11.64 -27.15 2.54
N SER A 100 12.83 -27.13 1.94
CA SER A 100 13.86 -28.15 2.15
C SER A 100 14.70 -27.93 3.41
N GLU A 101 14.58 -26.77 4.07
CA GLU A 101 15.38 -26.46 5.26
C GLU A 101 14.64 -26.89 6.54
N PRO A 102 15.19 -27.87 7.30
CA PRO A 102 14.51 -28.50 8.43
C PRO A 102 14.34 -27.62 9.68
N ASN A 103 14.61 -26.31 9.59
CA ASN A 103 14.48 -25.36 10.70
C ASN A 103 14.07 -23.95 10.23
N SER A 104 13.36 -23.86 9.10
CA SER A 104 12.91 -22.57 8.56
C SER A 104 11.55 -22.18 9.16
N ASP A 105 11.58 -21.38 10.23
CA ASP A 105 10.39 -20.67 10.73
C ASP A 105 10.05 -19.52 9.77
N TRP A 106 9.63 -19.87 8.55
CA TRP A 106 9.27 -18.91 7.53
C TRP A 106 7.85 -18.39 7.80
N VAL A 107 7.70 -17.06 7.83
CA VAL A 107 6.41 -16.39 7.94
C VAL A 107 6.35 -15.28 6.90
N GLY A 108 5.54 -15.48 5.87
CA GLY A 108 5.24 -14.44 4.90
C GLY A 108 3.90 -13.79 5.22
N VAL A 109 3.90 -12.46 5.23
CA VAL A 109 2.69 -11.65 5.34
C VAL A 109 2.31 -11.08 3.99
N LYS A 110 1.01 -10.97 3.74
CA LYS A 110 0.48 -10.46 2.48
C LYS A 110 0.26 -8.95 2.53
N TYR A 111 -0.33 -8.45 3.62
CA TYR A 111 -0.69 -7.05 3.75
C TYR A 111 0.23 -6.30 4.72
N ASP A 112 0.15 -4.98 4.66
CA ASP A 112 0.85 -4.05 5.54
C ASP A 112 -0.10 -2.90 5.87
N VAL A 113 0.14 -2.25 7.01
CA VAL A 113 -0.73 -1.20 7.57
C VAL A 113 0.06 0.10 7.59
N VAL A 114 -0.39 1.07 6.82
CA VAL A 114 0.21 2.41 6.74
C VAL A 114 -0.57 3.35 7.65
N GLY A 115 0.04 3.76 8.76
CA GLY A 115 -0.60 4.64 9.75
C GLY A 115 -0.43 6.13 9.46
N GLU A 116 0.74 6.54 8.99
CA GLU A 116 1.11 7.96 8.81
C GLU A 116 1.80 8.20 7.45
N GLY A 117 1.89 9.47 7.04
CA GLY A 117 2.61 9.88 5.83
C GLY A 117 1.79 9.88 4.54
N VAL A 118 0.51 9.49 4.60
CA VAL A 118 -0.42 9.64 3.48
C VAL A 118 -0.96 11.07 3.45
N ALA A 119 -0.79 11.75 2.31
CA ALA A 119 -1.22 13.12 2.11
C ALA A 119 -2.74 13.23 1.87
N GLY A 120 -3.35 12.21 1.27
CA GLY A 120 -4.79 12.18 1.01
C GLY A 120 -5.25 10.88 0.37
N ILE A 121 -6.55 10.63 0.48
CA ILE A 121 -7.24 9.49 -0.12
C ILE A 121 -8.08 9.99 -1.28
N VAL A 122 -7.89 9.41 -2.46
CA VAL A 122 -8.70 9.66 -3.64
C VAL A 122 -9.85 8.67 -3.66
N THR A 123 -11.06 9.21 -3.53
CA THR A 123 -12.35 8.49 -3.53
C THR A 123 -13.26 9.05 -4.62
N GLU A 124 -14.42 8.43 -4.82
CA GLU A 124 -15.49 8.94 -5.69
C GLU A 124 -16.05 10.30 -5.24
N PHE A 125 -15.91 10.66 -3.96
CA PHE A 125 -16.32 11.97 -3.42
C PHE A 125 -15.20 13.02 -3.55
N GLY A 126 -14.09 12.66 -4.19
CA GLY A 126 -12.91 13.49 -4.35
C GLY A 126 -11.79 13.14 -3.37
N ILE A 127 -10.88 14.10 -3.16
CA ILE A 127 -9.72 13.92 -2.29
C ILE A 127 -10.10 14.27 -0.86
N VAL A 128 -10.02 13.30 0.03
CA VAL A 128 -10.36 13.42 1.45
C VAL A 128 -9.16 13.07 2.32
N PRO A 129 -9.01 13.68 3.50
CA PRO A 129 -7.96 13.28 4.44
C PRO A 129 -8.27 11.91 5.04
N THR A 130 -7.24 11.21 5.51
CA THR A 130 -7.36 9.88 6.14
C THR A 130 -8.27 9.88 7.37
N THR A 131 -8.33 10.99 8.09
CA THR A 131 -9.18 11.16 9.28
C THR A 131 -10.67 11.23 8.94
N SER A 132 -11.05 11.51 7.69
CA SER A 132 -12.46 11.61 7.28
C SER A 132 -13.12 10.26 7.02
N VAL A 133 -12.37 9.15 7.04
CA VAL A 133 -12.92 7.80 6.78
C VAL A 133 -14.07 7.45 7.73
N ALA A 134 -13.92 7.75 9.03
CA ALA A 134 -14.98 7.50 10.02
C ALA A 134 -16.26 8.31 9.76
N VAL A 135 -16.13 9.54 9.23
CA VAL A 135 -17.26 10.39 8.88
C VAL A 135 -17.98 9.82 7.68
N ILE A 136 -17.24 9.44 6.63
CA ILE A 136 -17.81 8.85 5.42
C ILE A 136 -18.53 7.54 5.75
N LEU A 137 -17.92 6.68 6.58
CA LEU A 137 -18.54 5.44 7.03
C LEU A 137 -19.88 5.66 7.76
N ARG A 138 -20.02 6.78 8.47
CA ARG A 138 -21.26 7.13 9.19
C ARG A 138 -22.34 7.64 8.23
N GLU A 139 -21.98 8.39 7.20
CA GLU A 139 -22.94 8.91 6.21
C GLU A 139 -23.46 7.82 5.25
N MET A 140 -22.76 6.69 5.17
CA MET A 140 -23.15 5.53 4.35
C MET A 140 -24.05 4.53 5.10
N GLU A 141 -24.34 4.77 6.38
CA GLU A 141 -25.33 4.01 7.17
C GLU A 141 -26.76 4.52 6.98
#